data_AF-A0A1G0D761-F1
#
_entry.id   AF-A0A1G0D761-F1
#
_cell.length_a   1.000
_cell.length_b   1.000
_cell.length_c   1.000
_cell.angle_alpha   90.00
_cell.angle_beta   90.00
_cell.angle_gamma   90.00
#
_symmetry.space_group_name_H-M   'P 1'
#
loop_
_entity.id
_entity.type
_entity.pdbx_description
1 polymer ?
#
loop_
_entity_poly.entity_id
_entity_poly.type
_entity_poly.pdbx_seq_one_letter_code
_entity_poly.pdbx_strand_id
1 'polypeptide(L)'
;MKAFLRDNPTIAFGLSLPLLIVVAFLLISGIPALLVEPPQYDVIYATEYYNYPNGVQVSVVNQKVQVVYQGSSAGFQKPRLWRYSPKTGAVKEIAIMLPPGLAPPGQNPATPEAAAKITPIEVPDLAGLTIDSSSVAPDGYEFSAGPNGYSGDVFIGLFYSSRYRNEAVLTKKGRSIRLPNAGNMYYGNNTHFIGWVVLP
;
A
#
# COMPACT_ATOMS: atom_id res chain seq x y z
N MET A 1 -24.22 -9.70 -43.31
CA MET A 1 -23.77 -8.52 -42.53
C MET A 1 -23.17 -7.40 -43.37
N LYS A 2 -22.25 -7.65 -44.32
CA LYS A 2 -21.66 -6.59 -45.17
C LYS A 2 -22.69 -5.78 -45.98
N ALA A 3 -23.70 -6.43 -46.56
CA ALA A 3 -24.75 -5.74 -47.34
C ALA A 3 -25.58 -4.78 -46.47
N PHE A 4 -26.02 -5.25 -45.30
CA PHE A 4 -26.88 -4.47 -44.37
C PHE A 4 -26.23 -3.17 -43.86
N LEU A 5 -24.92 -3.20 -43.56
CA LEU A 5 -24.13 -2.03 -43.16
C LEU A 5 -23.85 -1.07 -44.33
N ARG A 6 -23.71 -1.60 -45.55
CA ARG A 6 -23.51 -0.80 -46.76
C ARG A 6 -24.79 -0.07 -47.17
N ASP A 7 -25.94 -0.72 -46.99
CA ASP A 7 -27.24 -0.19 -47.40
C ASP A 7 -27.83 0.80 -46.38
N ASN A 8 -27.26 0.87 -45.17
CA ASN A 8 -27.68 1.77 -44.10
C ASN A 8 -26.48 2.49 -43.47
N PRO A 9 -25.88 3.48 -44.17
CA PRO A 9 -24.66 4.16 -43.72
C PRO A 9 -24.85 4.84 -42.35
N THR A 10 -26.03 5.36 -42.07
CA THR A 10 -26.35 5.98 -40.76
C THR A 10 -26.22 4.98 -39.61
N ILE A 11 -26.64 3.73 -39.80
CA ILE A 11 -26.52 2.66 -38.78
C ILE A 11 -25.05 2.25 -38.64
N ALA A 12 -24.32 2.14 -39.75
CA ALA A 12 -22.91 1.83 -39.73
C ALA A 12 -22.10 2.90 -38.98
N PHE A 13 -22.32 4.19 -39.26
CA PHE A 13 -21.69 5.30 -38.52
C PHE A 13 -22.13 5.37 -37.06
N GLY A 14 -23.42 5.21 -36.80
CA GLY A 14 -23.99 5.23 -35.46
C GLY A 14 -23.47 4.12 -34.54
N LEU A 15 -23.14 2.95 -35.08
CA LEU A 15 -22.60 1.82 -34.32
C LEU A 15 -21.06 1.79 -34.29
N SER A 16 -20.40 2.20 -35.38
CA SER A 16 -18.93 2.14 -35.49
C SER A 16 -18.25 3.21 -34.64
N LEU A 17 -18.78 4.43 -34.59
CA LEU A 17 -18.20 5.52 -33.81
C LEU A 17 -18.07 5.19 -32.31
N PRO A 18 -19.13 4.76 -31.60
CA PRO A 18 -19.01 4.40 -30.19
C PRO A 18 -18.10 3.18 -29.97
N LEU A 19 -18.14 2.18 -30.86
CA LEU A 19 -17.24 1.02 -30.76
C LEU A 19 -15.78 1.43 -30.90
N LEU A 20 -15.47 2.34 -31.83
CA LEU A 20 -14.13 2.86 -32.03
C LEU A 20 -13.64 3.62 -30.79
N ILE A 21 -14.51 4.42 -30.17
CA ILE A 21 -14.19 5.11 -28.90
C ILE A 21 -13.88 4.10 -27.79
N VAL A 22 -14.67 3.03 -27.65
CA VAL A 22 -14.42 1.97 -26.65
C VAL A 22 -13.07 1.29 -26.90
N VAL A 23 -12.75 0.95 -28.15
CA VAL A 23 -11.47 0.33 -28.51
C VAL A 23 -10.30 1.29 -28.23
N ALA A 24 -10.42 2.55 -28.64
CA ALA A 24 -9.40 3.56 -28.37
C ALA A 24 -9.15 3.72 -26.86
N PHE A 25 -10.22 3.70 -26.07
CA PHE A 25 -10.15 3.78 -24.62
C PHE A 25 -9.45 2.55 -23.99
N LEU A 26 -9.80 1.34 -24.46
CA LEU A 26 -9.13 0.11 -24.02
C LEU A 26 -7.63 0.11 -24.37
N LEU A 27 -7.28 0.62 -25.55
CA LEU A 27 -5.89 0.77 -25.94
C LEU A 27 -5.17 1.74 -24.99
N ILE A 28 -5.68 2.97 -24.82
CA ILE A 28 -5.07 4.01 -23.98
C ILE A 28 -4.90 3.54 -22.53
N SER A 29 -5.91 2.87 -21.96
CA SER A 29 -5.85 2.36 -20.58
C SER A 29 -4.87 1.20 -20.38
N GLY A 30 -4.60 0.40 -21.42
CA GLY A 30 -3.65 -0.71 -21.38
C GLY A 30 -2.18 -0.34 -21.63
N ILE A 31 -1.92 0.81 -22.28
CA ILE A 31 -0.55 1.23 -22.66
C ILE A 31 0.41 1.29 -21.46
N PRO A 32 0.05 1.87 -20.29
CA PRO A 32 1.00 1.99 -19.19
C PRO A 32 1.50 0.63 -18.67
N ALA A 33 0.65 -0.40 -18.67
CA ALA A 33 1.03 -1.74 -18.22
C ALA A 33 2.06 -2.42 -19.15
N LEU A 34 2.11 -2.03 -20.43
CA LEU A 34 3.02 -2.57 -21.44
C LEU A 34 4.33 -1.78 -21.54
N LEU A 35 4.27 -0.44 -21.36
CA LEU A 35 5.43 0.44 -21.51
C LEU A 35 6.21 0.68 -20.21
N VAL A 36 5.58 0.50 -19.05
CA VAL A 36 6.23 0.70 -17.75
C VAL A 36 6.68 -0.63 -17.20
N GLU A 37 7.99 -0.78 -17.01
CA GLU A 37 8.61 -1.98 -16.43
C GLU A 37 7.98 -2.35 -15.07
N PRO A 38 7.81 -3.63 -14.76
CA PRO A 38 7.25 -4.07 -13.47
C PRO A 38 8.15 -3.67 -12.29
N PRO A 39 7.57 -3.48 -11.09
CA PRO A 39 8.35 -3.13 -9.90
C PRO A 39 9.36 -4.21 -9.55
N GLN A 40 10.55 -3.80 -9.12
CA GLN A 40 11.68 -4.67 -8.82
C GLN A 40 11.94 -4.81 -7.33
N TYR A 41 11.53 -3.82 -6.53
CA TYR A 41 11.79 -3.76 -5.10
C TYR A 41 10.57 -4.18 -4.28
N ASP A 42 10.81 -4.96 -3.23
CA ASP A 42 9.75 -5.30 -2.27
C ASP A 42 9.41 -4.04 -1.46
N VAL A 43 8.13 -3.88 -1.09
CA VAL A 43 7.68 -2.78 -0.23
C VAL A 43 7.26 -3.32 1.13
N ILE A 44 7.64 -2.58 2.17
CA ILE A 44 7.21 -2.80 3.54
C ILE A 44 6.25 -1.68 3.93
N TYR A 45 5.09 -2.05 4.45
CA TYR A 45 4.07 -1.13 4.91
C TYR A 45 3.35 -1.70 6.13
N ALA A 46 2.79 -0.83 6.94
CA ALA A 46 2.01 -1.20 8.12
C ALA A 46 0.53 -0.89 7.90
N THR A 47 -0.36 -1.72 8.43
CA THR A 47 -1.79 -1.43 8.55
C THR A 47 -2.18 -1.38 10.01
N GLU A 48 -3.35 -0.80 10.30
CA GLU A 48 -3.78 -0.54 11.69
C GLU A 48 -2.73 0.29 12.44
N TYR A 49 -2.02 1.17 11.72
CA TYR A 49 -0.95 2.00 12.25
C TYR A 49 -1.51 3.33 12.75
N TYR A 50 -1.95 3.35 14.00
CA TYR A 50 -2.46 4.57 14.63
C TYR A 50 -1.30 5.34 15.26
N ASN A 51 -1.16 6.62 14.89
CA ASN A 51 -0.13 7.51 15.43
C ASN A 51 -0.51 7.99 16.83
N TYR A 52 -0.50 7.08 17.80
CA TYR A 52 -0.63 7.42 19.21
C TYR A 52 0.76 7.70 19.80
N PRO A 53 0.89 8.67 20.72
CA PRO A 53 2.16 8.99 21.37
C PRO A 53 2.72 7.82 22.19
N ASN A 54 1.85 6.86 22.56
CA ASN A 54 2.20 5.67 23.31
C ASN A 54 1.73 4.42 22.53
N GLY A 55 2.58 3.40 22.40
CA GLY A 55 2.29 2.18 21.65
C GLY A 55 3.49 1.60 20.92
N VAL A 56 3.21 0.76 19.90
CA VAL A 56 4.24 0.20 19.01
C VAL A 56 4.51 1.19 17.88
N GLN A 57 5.74 1.68 17.79
CA GLN A 57 6.20 2.55 16.71
C GLN A 57 7.14 1.78 15.79
N VAL A 58 7.03 2.05 14.49
CA VAL A 58 7.89 1.46 13.47
C VAL A 58 8.59 2.60 12.74
N SER A 59 9.92 2.59 12.75
CA SER A 59 10.74 3.60 12.09
C SER A 59 11.89 2.94 11.34
N VAL A 60 12.42 3.63 10.33
CA VAL A 60 13.65 3.20 9.64
C VAL A 60 14.79 4.07 10.16
N VAL A 61 15.78 3.44 10.80
CA VAL A 61 16.96 4.11 11.35
C VAL A 61 18.20 3.38 10.83
N ASN A 62 19.14 4.12 10.25
CA ASN A 62 20.35 3.55 9.65
C ASN A 62 20.05 2.42 8.65
N GLN A 63 19.04 2.64 7.79
CA GLN A 63 18.58 1.68 6.77
C GLN A 63 18.06 0.35 7.33
N LYS A 64 17.70 0.30 8.61
CA LYS A 64 17.10 -0.87 9.26
C LYS A 64 15.77 -0.47 9.88
N VAL A 65 14.77 -1.35 9.76
CA VAL A 65 13.51 -1.14 10.47
C VAL A 65 13.74 -1.44 11.95
N GLN A 66 13.43 -0.45 12.78
CA GLN A 66 13.36 -0.57 14.22
C GLN A 66 11.90 -0.55 14.63
N VAL A 67 11.53 -1.54 15.44
CA VAL A 67 10.24 -1.60 16.09
C VAL A 67 10.48 -1.33 17.56
N VAL A 68 9.82 -0.32 18.10
CA VAL A 68 9.94 0.05 19.51
C VAL A 68 8.57 0.08 20.15
N TYR A 69 8.51 -0.31 21.41
CA TYR A 69 7.32 -0.19 22.23
C TYR A 69 7.55 0.88 23.30
N GLN A 70 6.62 1.85 23.34
CA GLN A 70 6.56 2.88 24.36
C GLN A 70 5.27 2.68 25.16
N GLY A 71 5.38 2.53 26.48
CA GLY A 71 4.28 2.09 27.37
C GLY A 71 2.96 2.81 27.12
N SER A 72 1.88 2.07 26.86
CA SER A 72 0.57 2.63 26.52
C SER A 72 -0.43 2.59 27.68
N SER A 73 -1.18 3.69 27.85
CA SER A 73 -2.39 3.78 28.68
C SER A 73 -3.65 3.26 27.97
N ALA A 74 -3.64 3.26 26.63
CA ALA A 74 -4.76 2.85 25.79
C ALA A 74 -4.55 1.42 25.28
N GLY A 75 -5.65 0.67 25.11
CA GLY A 75 -5.63 -0.72 24.62
C GLY A 75 -4.73 -0.87 23.39
N PHE A 76 -3.86 -1.88 23.41
CA PHE A 76 -2.85 -2.11 22.36
C PHE A 76 -3.55 -2.32 21.01
N GLN A 77 -3.48 -1.32 20.14
CA GLN A 77 -3.60 -1.59 18.71
C GLN A 77 -2.20 -1.92 18.21
N LYS A 78 -2.01 -3.20 17.93
CA LYS A 78 -0.76 -3.74 17.42
C LYS A 78 -0.76 -3.53 15.90
N PRO A 79 0.10 -2.66 15.35
CA PRO A 79 0.19 -2.50 13.91
C PRO A 79 0.61 -3.83 13.29
N ARG A 80 0.05 -4.14 12.12
CA ARG A 80 0.41 -5.32 11.35
C ARG A 80 1.37 -4.88 10.26
N LEU A 81 2.53 -5.52 10.20
CA LEU A 81 3.55 -5.21 9.22
C LEU A 81 3.45 -6.20 8.06
N TRP A 82 3.56 -5.69 6.84
CA TRP A 82 3.39 -6.46 5.63
C TRP A 82 4.57 -6.23 4.70
N ARG A 83 4.99 -7.29 4.01
CA ARG A 83 5.95 -7.25 2.92
C ARG A 83 5.27 -7.73 1.65
N TYR A 84 5.21 -6.87 0.65
CA TYR A 84 4.78 -7.24 -0.69
C TYR A 84 6.00 -7.50 -1.57
N SER A 85 6.00 -8.65 -2.24
CA SER A 85 7.01 -8.98 -3.24
C SER A 85 6.45 -8.87 -4.65
N PRO A 86 6.90 -7.90 -5.47
CA PRO A 86 6.37 -7.72 -6.82
C PRO A 86 6.67 -8.88 -7.76
N LYS A 87 7.73 -9.67 -7.48
CA LYS A 87 8.11 -10.83 -8.29
C LYS A 87 7.08 -11.95 -8.21
N THR A 88 6.44 -12.11 -7.06
CA THR A 88 5.45 -13.17 -6.80
C THR A 88 4.02 -12.64 -6.74
N GLY A 89 3.86 -11.32 -6.58
CA GLY A 89 2.57 -10.70 -6.27
C GLY A 89 2.05 -11.06 -4.87
N ALA A 90 2.84 -11.73 -4.04
CA ALA A 90 2.42 -12.19 -2.73
C ALA A 90 2.66 -11.11 -1.66
N VAL A 91 1.74 -11.06 -0.69
CA VAL A 91 1.90 -10.29 0.54
C VAL A 91 2.15 -11.27 1.68
N LYS A 92 3.23 -11.06 2.44
CA LYS A 92 3.56 -11.82 3.64
C LYS A 92 3.41 -10.92 4.87
N GLU A 93 2.72 -11.40 5.89
CA GLU A 93 2.71 -10.74 7.20
C GLU A 93 4.04 -10.94 7.91
N ILE A 94 4.59 -9.86 8.46
CA ILE A 94 5.75 -9.88 9.33
C ILE A 94 5.24 -9.78 10.77
N ALA A 95 5.36 -10.89 11.50
CA ALA A 95 4.87 -10.98 12.86
C ALA A 95 5.74 -10.17 13.82
N ILE A 96 5.17 -9.12 14.42
CA ILE A 96 5.79 -8.40 15.54
C ILE A 96 5.51 -9.18 16.82
N MET A 97 6.52 -9.77 17.46
CA MET A 97 6.34 -10.46 18.74
C MET A 97 6.58 -9.49 19.89
N LEU A 98 5.57 -9.26 20.71
CA LEU A 98 5.73 -8.42 21.91
C LEU A 98 6.38 -9.24 23.02
N PRO A 99 7.43 -8.73 23.70
CA PRO A 99 8.09 -9.45 24.77
C PRO A 99 7.12 -9.71 25.95
N PRO A 100 7.28 -10.85 26.66
CA PRO A 100 6.47 -11.15 27.84
C PRO A 100 6.74 -10.13 28.96
N GLY A 101 5.70 -9.74 29.70
CA GLY A 101 5.83 -8.80 30.84
C GLY A 101 5.55 -7.34 30.52
N LEU A 102 5.09 -7.01 29.30
CA LEU A 102 4.51 -5.69 29.02
C LEU A 102 3.17 -5.53 29.75
N ALA A 103 2.89 -4.32 30.24
CA ALA A 103 1.67 -4.03 30.98
C ALA A 103 0.40 -4.41 30.18
N PRO A 104 -0.66 -4.96 30.79
CA PRO A 104 -1.87 -5.37 30.08
C PRO A 104 -2.58 -4.19 29.37
N PRO A 105 -3.31 -4.46 28.27
CA PRO A 105 -4.11 -3.45 27.57
C PRO A 105 -5.11 -2.73 28.49
N GLY A 106 -5.11 -1.39 28.47
CA GLY A 106 -6.10 -0.57 29.15
C GLY A 106 -5.83 -0.26 30.62
N GLN A 107 -4.66 -0.63 31.15
CA GLN A 107 -4.19 -0.07 32.42
C GLN A 107 -3.42 1.22 32.12
N ASN A 108 -3.84 2.33 32.74
CA ASN A 108 -3.01 3.53 32.78
C ASN A 108 -1.63 3.14 33.33
N PRO A 109 -0.51 3.59 32.72
CA PRO A 109 0.80 3.36 33.28
C PRO A 109 0.79 3.88 34.71
N ALA A 110 1.12 3.01 35.67
CA ALA A 110 1.06 3.31 37.10
C ALA A 110 1.98 4.48 37.49
N THR A 111 2.99 4.78 36.66
CA THR A 111 3.93 5.89 36.81
C THR A 111 4.33 6.49 35.44
N PRO A 112 4.62 7.80 35.36
CA PRO A 112 5.15 8.45 34.16
C PRO A 112 6.45 7.82 33.63
N GLU A 113 7.28 7.24 34.51
CA GLU A 113 8.52 6.56 34.12
C GLU A 113 8.27 5.27 33.32
N ALA A 114 7.17 4.56 33.57
CA ALA A 114 6.80 3.36 32.83
C ALA A 114 6.29 3.66 31.41
N ALA A 115 5.67 4.83 31.22
CA ALA A 115 5.22 5.31 29.90
C ALA A 115 6.40 5.76 29.01
N ALA A 116 7.49 6.24 29.61
CA ALA A 116 8.67 6.72 28.89
C ALA A 116 9.68 5.62 28.52
N LYS A 117 9.49 4.37 29.00
CA LYS A 117 10.43 3.28 28.72
C LYS A 117 10.27 2.78 27.28
N ILE A 118 11.26 3.07 26.44
CA ILE A 118 11.37 2.55 25.08
C ILE A 118 11.95 1.14 25.15
N THR A 119 11.17 0.14 24.74
CA THR A 119 11.60 -1.25 24.65
C THR A 119 11.79 -1.64 23.19
N PRO A 120 13.01 -1.93 22.72
CA PRO A 120 13.22 -2.42 21.36
C PRO A 120 12.59 -3.82 21.20
N ILE A 121 11.93 -4.03 20.07
CA ILE A 121 11.33 -5.31 19.69
C ILE A 121 12.13 -5.87 18.53
N GLU A 122 12.69 -7.06 18.72
CA GLU A 122 13.36 -7.78 17.66
C GLU A 122 12.33 -8.42 16.73
N VAL A 123 12.50 -8.18 15.43
CA VAL A 123 11.67 -8.77 14.37
C VAL A 123 12.58 -9.58 13.45
N PRO A 124 12.68 -10.91 13.65
CA PRO A 124 13.62 -11.76 12.93
C PRO A 124 13.49 -11.69 11.41
N ASP A 125 12.25 -11.57 10.91
CA ASP A 125 11.93 -11.49 9.48
C ASP A 125 12.47 -10.22 8.79
N LEU A 126 12.92 -9.21 9.57
CA LEU A 126 13.54 -7.98 9.08
C LEU A 126 15.07 -7.98 9.25
N ALA A 127 15.63 -9.00 9.91
CA ALA A 127 17.07 -9.09 10.12
C ALA A 127 17.81 -9.29 8.79
N GLY A 128 18.86 -8.51 8.56
CA GLY A 128 19.66 -8.56 7.34
C GLY A 128 19.15 -7.68 6.19
N LEU A 129 17.89 -7.24 6.23
CA LEU A 129 17.33 -6.39 5.18
C LEU A 129 17.87 -4.97 5.27
N THR A 130 18.22 -4.41 4.10
CA THR A 130 18.51 -2.98 3.94
C THR A 130 17.28 -2.29 3.40
N ILE A 131 16.79 -1.30 4.15
CA ILE A 131 15.52 -0.63 3.89
C ILE A 131 15.78 0.84 3.59
N ASP A 132 15.23 1.28 2.46
CA ASP A 132 15.21 2.68 2.05
C ASP A 132 13.85 3.30 2.35
N SER A 133 13.83 4.33 3.18
CA SER A 133 12.61 5.05 3.57
C SER A 133 12.23 6.17 2.59
N SER A 134 12.91 6.28 1.44
CA SER A 134 12.56 7.25 0.40
C SER A 134 11.13 7.01 -0.10
N SER A 135 10.38 8.08 -0.35
CA SER A 135 8.98 7.98 -0.82
C SER A 135 8.85 7.32 -2.20
N VAL A 136 9.92 7.40 -3.00
CA VAL A 136 10.05 6.82 -4.33
C VAL A 136 11.09 5.70 -4.26
N ALA A 137 10.73 4.53 -4.78
CA ALA A 137 11.63 3.39 -4.92
C ALA A 137 12.76 3.71 -5.93
N PRO A 138 13.89 2.98 -5.88
CA PRO A 138 14.98 3.19 -6.84
C PRO A 138 14.58 2.95 -8.31
N ASP A 139 13.53 2.15 -8.55
CA ASP A 139 12.94 1.93 -9.87
C ASP A 139 11.83 2.94 -10.23
N GLY A 140 11.59 3.96 -9.40
CA GLY A 140 10.64 5.03 -9.65
C GLY A 140 9.18 4.71 -9.31
N TYR A 141 8.91 3.63 -8.58
CA TYR A 141 7.57 3.35 -8.05
C TYR A 141 7.31 4.13 -6.75
N GLU A 142 6.07 4.55 -6.58
CA GLU A 142 5.60 5.24 -5.37
C GLU A 142 4.54 4.41 -4.66
N PHE A 143 4.58 4.40 -3.33
CA PHE A 143 3.55 3.79 -2.52
C PHE A 143 2.46 4.82 -2.20
N SER A 144 1.21 4.48 -2.46
CA SER A 144 0.05 5.32 -2.15
C SER A 144 -1.01 4.52 -1.41
N ALA A 145 -1.54 5.07 -0.32
CA ALA A 145 -2.63 4.45 0.44
C ALA A 145 -3.56 5.50 1.06
N GLY A 146 -4.84 5.17 1.18
CA GLY A 146 -5.85 6.00 1.84
C GLY A 146 -6.48 7.12 0.99
N PRO A 147 -7.34 7.98 1.59
CA PRO A 147 -8.14 8.98 0.88
C PRO A 147 -7.32 10.05 0.14
N ASN A 148 -6.06 10.24 0.53
CA ASN A 148 -5.13 11.20 -0.06
C ASN A 148 -4.32 10.61 -1.23
N GLY A 149 -4.59 9.37 -1.65
CA GLY A 149 -4.04 8.75 -2.85
C GLY A 149 -4.62 9.35 -4.14
N TYR A 150 -4.63 10.68 -4.23
CA TYR A 150 -5.00 11.43 -5.42
C TYR A 150 -3.85 11.28 -6.43
N SER A 151 -3.76 10.12 -7.08
CA SER A 151 -3.07 10.03 -8.37
C SER A 151 -3.78 11.03 -9.28
N GLY A 152 -3.10 12.10 -9.69
CA GLY A 152 -3.60 13.16 -10.59
C GLY A 152 -3.99 12.67 -12.00
N ASP A 153 -4.33 11.39 -12.12
CA ASP A 153 -4.74 10.72 -13.34
C ASP A 153 -6.23 10.95 -13.55
N VAL A 154 -6.54 11.93 -14.39
CA VAL A 154 -7.89 12.32 -14.84
C VAL A 154 -8.71 11.10 -15.34
N PHE A 155 -8.04 10.06 -15.84
CA PHE A 155 -8.68 8.85 -16.35
C PHE A 155 -9.00 7.79 -15.29
N ILE A 156 -8.25 7.72 -14.19
CA ILE A 156 -8.53 6.76 -13.11
C ILE A 156 -9.77 7.22 -12.33
N GLY A 157 -9.93 8.53 -12.12
CA GLY A 157 -11.05 9.11 -11.37
C GLY A 157 -12.43 8.91 -12.00
N LEU A 158 -12.53 8.70 -13.32
CA LEU A 158 -13.81 8.56 -14.04
C LEU A 158 -14.40 7.14 -14.00
N PHE A 159 -13.57 6.10 -13.80
CA PHE A 159 -14.00 4.70 -13.92
C PHE A 159 -13.73 3.85 -12.68
N TYR A 160 -13.06 4.38 -11.65
CA TYR A 160 -12.92 3.69 -10.37
C TYR A 160 -14.07 4.00 -9.42
N SER A 161 -14.81 2.95 -9.06
CA SER A 161 -15.85 3.02 -8.04
C SER A 161 -15.27 3.32 -6.65
N SER A 162 -16.05 4.04 -5.85
CA SER A 162 -15.78 4.48 -4.46
C SER A 162 -15.26 3.39 -3.49
N ARG A 163 -15.33 2.11 -3.86
CA ARG A 163 -15.01 0.97 -2.99
C ARG A 163 -13.51 0.75 -2.74
N TYR A 164 -12.63 1.38 -3.52
CA TYR A 164 -11.18 1.11 -3.50
C TYR A 164 -10.32 2.25 -2.93
N ARG A 165 -10.93 3.30 -2.37
CA ARG A 165 -10.21 4.51 -1.87
C ARG A 165 -9.24 4.26 -0.72
N ASN A 166 -9.28 3.08 -0.10
CA ASN A 166 -8.47 2.76 1.08
C ASN A 166 -7.47 1.62 0.81
N GLU A 167 -7.36 1.15 -0.43
CA GLU A 167 -6.40 0.09 -0.78
C GLU A 167 -5.00 0.68 -1.00
N ALA A 168 -3.99 -0.10 -0.63
CA ALA A 168 -2.60 0.25 -0.90
C ALA A 168 -2.26 -0.07 -2.35
N VAL A 169 -1.64 0.87 -3.06
CA VAL A 169 -1.28 0.74 -4.46
C VAL A 169 0.15 1.21 -4.70
N LEU A 170 0.79 0.62 -5.70
CA LEU A 170 2.06 1.09 -6.26
C LEU A 170 1.79 1.81 -7.58
N THR A 171 2.29 3.03 -7.72
CA THR A 171 2.08 3.85 -8.92
C THR A 171 3.39 4.26 -9.58
N LYS A 172 3.43 4.22 -10.92
CA LYS A 172 4.54 4.74 -11.73
C LYS A 172 4.04 5.10 -13.12
N LYS A 173 4.15 6.37 -13.52
CA LYS A 173 3.83 6.85 -14.90
C LYS A 173 2.50 6.27 -15.46
N GLY A 174 1.42 6.34 -14.68
CA GLY A 174 0.09 5.84 -15.07
C GLY A 174 -0.12 4.33 -14.94
N ARG A 175 0.92 3.54 -14.63
CA ARG A 175 0.77 2.15 -14.19
C ARG A 175 0.41 2.13 -12.71
N SER A 176 -0.65 1.42 -12.35
CA SER A 176 -1.10 1.23 -10.96
C SER A 176 -1.21 -0.27 -10.66
N ILE A 177 -0.58 -0.71 -9.58
CA ILE A 177 -0.57 -2.09 -9.11
C ILE A 177 -1.18 -2.13 -7.72
N ARG A 178 -2.28 -2.86 -7.58
CA ARG A 178 -2.94 -3.03 -6.28
C ARG A 178 -2.21 -4.04 -5.43
N LEU A 179 -2.01 -3.71 -4.16
CA LEU A 179 -1.46 -4.62 -3.17
C LEU A 179 -2.60 -5.47 -2.61
N PRO A 180 -2.50 -6.82 -2.63
CA PRO A 180 -3.52 -7.71 -2.08
C PRO A 180 -3.92 -7.32 -0.64
N ASN A 181 -5.22 -7.39 -0.33
CA ASN A 181 -5.83 -6.97 0.94
C ASN A 181 -5.05 -7.44 2.18
N ALA A 182 -4.22 -6.55 2.71
CA ALA A 182 -3.36 -6.79 3.85
C ALA A 182 -4.05 -6.40 5.17
N GLY A 183 -5.27 -6.86 5.37
CA GLY A 183 -6.05 -6.57 6.58
C GLY A 183 -7.55 -6.45 6.34
N ASN A 184 -8.31 -6.24 7.42
CA ASN A 184 -9.75 -6.03 7.35
C ASN A 184 -10.04 -4.69 6.63
N MET A 185 -10.84 -4.73 5.55
CA MET A 185 -11.27 -3.56 4.76
C MET A 185 -11.85 -2.41 5.61
N TYR A 186 -12.36 -2.73 6.80
CA TYR A 186 -12.92 -1.77 7.75
C TYR A 186 -11.88 -0.89 8.47
N TYR A 187 -10.60 -1.30 8.51
CA TYR A 187 -9.51 -0.57 9.20
C TYR A 187 -8.38 -0.12 8.26
N GLY A 188 -8.60 -0.15 6.94
CA GLY A 188 -7.62 0.26 5.93
C GLY A 188 -7.21 1.75 5.96
N ASN A 189 -7.88 2.57 6.79
CA ASN A 189 -7.66 4.02 6.87
C ASN A 189 -6.31 4.42 7.49
N ASN A 190 -5.57 3.47 8.08
CA ASN A 190 -4.28 3.73 8.73
C ASN A 190 -3.18 2.86 8.16
N THR A 191 -3.09 2.86 6.83
CA THR A 191 -1.97 2.23 6.12
C THR A 191 -0.81 3.22 6.06
N HIS A 192 0.36 2.80 6.51
CA HIS A 192 1.55 3.63 6.62
C HIS A 192 2.72 3.00 5.86
N PHE A 193 3.36 3.77 4.99
CA PHE A 193 4.57 3.35 4.28
C PHE A 193 5.76 3.27 5.23
N ILE A 194 6.54 2.19 5.16
CA ILE A 194 7.75 2.02 5.98
C ILE A 194 9.01 2.18 5.14
N GLY A 195 9.07 1.49 3.99
CA GLY A 195 10.25 1.56 3.13
C GLY A 195 10.28 0.51 2.03
N TRP A 196 11.27 0.63 1.17
CA TRP A 196 11.62 -0.31 0.10
C TRP A 196 12.77 -1.21 0.54
N VAL A 197 12.69 -2.51 0.24
CA VAL A 197 13.80 -3.44 0.48
C VAL A 197 14.78 -3.35 -0.67
N VAL A 198 15.92 -2.70 -0.44
CA VAL A 198 16.96 -2.48 -1.46
C VAL A 198 17.95 -3.64 -1.53
N LEU A 199 18.25 -4.26 -0.39
CA LEU A 199 19.08 -5.46 -0.31
C LEU A 199 18.45 -6.49 0.65
N PRO A 200 18.36 -7.77 0.24
CA PRO A 200 17.97 -8.87 1.10
C PRO A 200 19.08 -9.34 2.03
#